data_AF-A0A2A5S5I9-F1
#
_entry.id   AF-A0A2A5S5I9-F1
#
_cell.length_a   1.000
_cell.length_b   1.000
_cell.length_c   1.000
_cell.angle_alpha   90.00
_cell.angle_beta   90.00
_cell.angle_gamma   90.00
#
_symmetry.space_group_name_H-M   'P 1'
#
loop_
_entity.id
_entity.type
_entity.pdbx_description
1 polymer ?
#
loop_
_entity_poly.entity_id
_entity_poly.type
_entity_poly.pdbx_seq_one_letter_code
_entity_poly.pdbx_strand_id
1 'polypeptide(L)' 'MIIKRVLNNNTIICEENNEEIIIKGKGIAFSKKAGDM' A
#
# COMPACT_ATOMS: atom_id res chain seq x y z
N MET A 1 8.07 -4.14 2.29
CA MET A 1 6.81 -3.40 2.04
C MET A 1 5.81 -3.56 3.18
N ILE A 2 5.60 -2.52 4.01
CA ILE A 2 4.49 -2.48 4.98
C ILE A 2 3.50 -1.43 4.51
N ILE A 3 2.22 -1.77 4.38
CA ILE A 3 1.19 -0.81 3.97
C ILE A 3 0.99 0.21 5.09
N LYS A 4 1.42 1.46 4.88
CA LYS A 4 1.11 2.57 5.79
C LYS A 4 -0.33 3.02 5.65
N ARG A 5 -0.84 3.07 4.43
CA ARG A 5 -2.19 3.57 4.16
C ARG A 5 -2.75 3.00 2.86
N VAL A 6 -4.03 2.65 2.88
CA VAL A 6 -4.81 2.34 1.68
C VAL A 6 -5.53 3.61 1.24
N LEU A 7 -5.34 4.01 -0.02
CA LEU A 7 -6.02 5.19 -0.59
C LEU A 7 -7.31 4.78 -1.32
N ASN A 8 -7.24 3.72 -2.10
CA ASN A 8 -8.36 3.10 -2.81
C ASN A 8 -7.97 1.67 -3.20
N ASN A 9 -8.89 0.90 -3.79
CA ASN A 9 -8.68 -0.50 -4.19
C ASN A 9 -7.45 -0.72 -5.11
N ASN A 10 -6.97 0.32 -5.79
CA ASN A 10 -5.91 0.24 -6.76
C ASN A 10 -4.64 1.00 -6.32
N THR A 11 -4.61 1.60 -5.12
CA THR A 11 -3.50 2.45 -4.68
C THR A 11 -3.23 2.30 -3.19
N ILE A 12 -1.96 2.06 -2.85
CA ILE A 12 -1.46 2.00 -1.47
C ILE A 12 -0.22 2.86 -1.31
N ILE A 13 -0.04 3.36 -0.08
CA ILE A 13 1.20 3.95 0.40
C ILE A 13 1.85 2.90 1.30
N CYS A 14 3.09 2.57 1.04
CA CYS A 14 3.86 1.65 1.85
C CYS A 14 5.25 2.17 2.13
N GLU A 15 5.84 1.65 3.21
CA GLU A 15 7.22 1.92 3.55
C GLU A 15 8.10 0.75 3.07
N GLU A 16 9.17 1.08 2.38
CA GLU A 16 10.20 0.14 1.93
C GLU A 16 11.57 0.82 2.03
N ASN A 17 12.53 0.16 2.67
CA ASN A 17 13.90 0.70 2.87
C ASN A 17 13.95 2.10 3.52
N ASN A 18 13.04 2.40 4.45
CA ASN A 18 12.84 3.73 5.07
C ASN A 18 12.38 4.84 4.11
N GLU A 19 11.93 4.48 2.91
CA GLU A 19 11.32 5.42 1.97
C GLU A 19 9.81 5.17 1.87
N GLU A 20 9.05 6.26 1.77
CA GLU A 20 7.61 6.19 1.53
C GLU A 20 7.37 6.13 0.02
N ILE A 21 6.76 5.02 -0.42
CA ILE A 21 6.50 4.76 -1.84
C ILE A 21 5.00 4.61 -2.08
N ILE A 22 4.56 5.08 -3.25
CA ILE A 22 3.17 4.96 -3.71
C ILE A 22 3.12 3.89 -4.78
N ILE A 23 2.33 2.84 -4.53
CA ILE A 23 2.13 1.76 -5.49
C ILE A 23 0.73 1.81 -6.05
N LYS A 24 0.64 1.83 -7.38
CA LYS A 24 -0.61 1.80 -8.15
C LYS A 24 -0.67 0.52 -8.96
N GLY A 25 -1.76 -0.22 -8.83
CA GLY A 25 -2.01 -1.46 -9.56
C GLY A 25 -3.45 -1.91 -9.38
N LYS A 26 -4.05 -2.51 -10.41
CA LYS A 26 -5.46 -2.94 -10.36
C LYS A 26 -5.67 -3.98 -9.25
N GLY A 27 -6.49 -3.65 -8.26
CA GLY A 27 -6.81 -4.53 -7.13
C GLY A 27 -5.69 -4.72 -6.11
N ILE A 28 -4.59 -3.97 -6.17
CA ILE A 28 -3.44 -4.16 -5.27
C ILE A 28 -3.77 -3.89 -3.80
N ALA A 29 -4.79 -3.08 -3.54
CA ALA A 29 -5.28 -2.78 -2.20
C ALA A 29 -6.58 -3.52 -1.85
N PHE A 30 -7.06 -4.41 -2.73
CA PHE A 30 -8.31 -5.11 -2.48
C PHE A 30 -8.17 -6.04 -1.28
N SER A 31 -9.02 -5.85 -0.27
CA SER A 31 -8.98 -6.58 1.01
C SER A 31 -7.70 -6.38 1.83
N LYS A 32 -6.91 -5.34 1.54
CA LYS A 32 -5.73 -4.95 2.33
C LYS A 32 -6.08 -3.86 3.33
N LYS A 33 -5.34 -3.80 4.44
CA LYS A 33 -5.42 -2.74 5.46
C LYS A 33 -4.03 -2.21 5.80
N ALA A 34 -4.00 -1.06 6.47
CA ALA A 34 -2.75 -0.54 7.02
C ALA A 34 -2.16 -1.56 8.01
N GLY A 35 -0.85 -1.80 7.92
CA GLY A 35 -0.11 -2.81 8.68
C GLY A 35 0.01 -4.17 8.01
N ASP A 36 -0.67 -4.43 6.88
CA ASP A 36 -0.43 -5.65 6.10
C ASP A 36 0.93 -5.58 5.38
N MET A 37 1.55 -6.75 5.21
CA MET A 37 2.68 -6.99 4.30
C MET A 37 2.21 -7.19 2.85
#